data_AF-S2DZP4-F1
#
_entry.id   AF-S2DZP4-F1
#
_cell.length_a   1.000
_cell.length_b   1.000
_cell.length_c   1.000
_cell.angle_alpha   90.00
_cell.angle_beta   90.00
_cell.angle_gamma   90.00
#
_symmetry.space_group_name_H-M   'P 1'
#
loop_
_entity.id
_entity.type
_entity.pdbx_description
1 polymer ?
#
loop_
_entity_poly.entity_id
_entity_poly.type
_entity_poly.pdbx_seq_one_letter_code
_entity_poly.pdbx_strand_id
1 'polypeptide(L)'
;MTDPLIDDVKELLDKEKGDERILKQIYRACENNEVISNYERNYVKSLAEKHLGRIPQIQDNQIEEKHQSNEKPIVPDVIFSKTSSQKVESLYSKSNKNKKSTSKNTKILLGAGGATFVMLIIISMSLTGILNLESNDSQIISEDSSSASLSIKTDLATYQKGDIISISGTSDTSGKVTLSIKNQDGKLIWSEAISVKNNGRFSTLAIAGGPGWDKSGTYTIQVNNNSETKSNTFSFKA
;
A
#
# COMPACT_ATOMS: atom_id res chain seq x y z
N MET A 1 30.76 18.26 16.31
CA MET A 1 29.60 19.14 16.04
C MET A 1 28.37 18.36 16.42
N THR A 2 27.62 18.86 17.39
CA THR A 2 26.35 18.25 17.82
C THR A 2 25.33 18.45 16.71
N ASP A 3 24.64 17.39 16.28
CA ASP A 3 23.58 17.49 15.27
C ASP A 3 22.48 18.43 15.80
N PRO A 4 22.09 19.52 15.11
CA PRO A 4 21.02 20.43 15.53
C PRO A 4 19.68 19.73 15.85
N LEU A 5 19.52 18.49 15.39
CA LEU A 5 18.38 17.60 15.65
C LEU A 5 18.30 17.12 17.11
N ILE A 6 19.43 16.88 17.80
CA ILE A 6 19.40 16.30 19.16
C ILE A 6 18.78 17.25 20.19
N ASP A 7 19.04 18.55 20.03
CA ASP A 7 18.51 19.59 20.92
C ASP A 7 16.99 19.71 20.76
N ASP A 8 16.48 19.67 19.52
CA ASP A 8 15.06 19.68 19.22
C ASP A 8 14.35 18.46 19.81
N VAL A 9 14.92 17.26 19.67
CA VAL A 9 14.34 16.04 20.25
C VAL A 9 14.29 16.12 21.77
N LYS A 10 15.34 16.64 22.41
CA LYS A 10 15.40 16.80 23.87
C LYS A 10 14.31 17.75 24.37
N GLU A 11 14.12 18.88 23.69
CA GLU A 11 13.10 19.86 24.05
C GLU A 11 11.67 19.33 23.80
N LEU A 12 11.47 18.56 22.73
CA LEU A 12 10.19 17.90 22.47
C LEU A 12 9.83 16.84 23.52
N LEU A 13 10.82 16.10 24.02
CA LEU A 13 10.64 15.15 25.12
C LEU A 13 10.28 15.86 26.43
N ASP A 14 10.97 16.95 26.76
CA ASP A 14 10.73 17.73 27.98
C ASP A 14 9.32 18.35 28.01
N LYS A 15 8.83 18.83 26.85
CA LYS A 15 7.50 19.43 26.71
C LYS A 15 6.38 18.41 26.47
N GLU A 16 6.71 17.11 26.46
CA GLU A 16 5.79 16.00 26.13
C GLU A 16 5.05 16.24 24.79
N LYS A 17 5.78 16.69 23.75
CA LYS A 17 5.22 17.01 22.43
C LYS A 17 5.63 15.98 21.39
N GLY A 18 4.73 15.03 21.12
CA GLY A 18 4.91 13.98 20.12
C GLY A 18 4.75 12.59 20.72
N ASP A 19 5.18 11.58 19.98
CA ASP A 19 5.27 10.20 20.45
C ASP A 19 6.58 10.02 21.20
N GLU A 20 6.48 9.88 22.53
CA GLU A 20 7.62 9.71 23.42
C GLU A 20 8.50 8.52 23.03
N ARG A 21 7.93 7.42 22.52
CA ARG A 21 8.69 6.22 22.15
C ARG A 21 9.56 6.50 20.95
N ILE A 22 9.00 7.17 19.95
CA ILE A 22 9.71 7.56 18.72
C ILE A 22 10.78 8.59 19.07
N LEU A 23 10.45 9.62 19.85
CA LEU A 23 11.41 10.65 20.24
C LEU A 23 12.57 10.09 21.08
N LYS A 24 12.31 9.16 22.01
CA LYS A 24 13.38 8.48 22.77
C LYS A 24 14.27 7.62 21.87
N GLN A 25 13.69 6.95 20.88
CA GLN A 25 14.46 6.17 19.92
C GLN A 25 15.39 7.06 19.10
N ILE A 26 14.86 8.17 18.58
CA ILE A 26 15.64 9.14 17.81
C ILE A 26 16.73 9.77 18.69
N TYR A 27 16.40 10.15 19.93
CA TYR A 27 17.37 10.71 20.89
C TYR A 27 18.53 9.75 21.14
N ARG A 28 18.23 8.46 21.39
CA ARG A 28 19.26 7.42 21.57
C ARG A 28 20.09 7.22 20.30
N ALA A 29 19.47 7.28 19.11
CA ALA A 29 20.19 7.21 17.86
C ALA A 29 21.14 8.41 17.67
N CYS A 30 20.69 9.63 18.00
CA CYS A 30 21.53 10.83 17.99
C CYS A 30 22.72 10.72 18.94
N GLU A 31 22.50 10.29 20.19
CA GLU A 31 23.57 10.15 21.20
C GLU A 31 24.64 9.13 20.80
N ASN A 32 24.25 8.09 20.05
CA ASN A 32 25.15 7.05 19.58
C ASN A 32 25.68 7.30 18.15
N ASN A 33 25.44 8.48 17.58
CA ASN A 33 25.82 8.83 16.19
C ASN A 33 25.30 7.81 15.14
N GLU A 34 24.15 7.20 15.39
CA GLU A 34 23.52 6.26 14.48
C GLU A 34 22.82 6.98 13.31
N VAL A 35 22.64 6.27 12.21
CA VAL A 35 21.93 6.80 11.03
C VAL A 35 20.44 6.89 11.35
N ILE A 36 19.94 8.11 11.44
CA ILE A 36 18.51 8.40 11.56
C ILE A 36 17.90 8.38 10.16
N SER A 37 16.67 7.93 10.02
CA SER A 37 15.95 7.93 8.75
C SER A 37 15.47 9.34 8.36
N ASN A 38 15.21 9.56 7.07
CA ASN A 38 14.62 10.82 6.61
C ASN A 38 13.22 11.04 7.19
N TYR A 39 12.48 9.96 7.46
CA TYR A 39 11.17 10.04 8.09
C TYR A 39 11.28 10.60 9.51
N GLU A 40 12.19 10.07 10.32
CA GLU A 40 12.43 10.51 11.70
C GLU A 40 12.91 11.96 11.75
N ARG A 41 13.80 12.38 10.84
CA ARG A 41 14.21 13.78 10.70
C ARG A 41 13.04 14.72 10.42
N ASN A 42 12.20 14.35 9.45
CA ASN A 42 11.03 15.15 9.10
C ASN A 42 9.97 15.17 10.21
N TYR A 43 9.84 14.06 10.93
CA TYR A 43 8.95 13.94 12.08
C TYR A 43 9.34 14.96 13.17
N VAL A 44 10.60 14.95 13.61
CA VAL A 44 11.12 15.89 14.61
C VAL A 44 11.00 17.33 14.11
N LYS A 45 11.36 17.59 12.85
CA LYS A 45 11.26 18.91 12.24
C LYS A 45 9.84 19.47 12.31
N SER A 46 8.83 18.67 11.94
CA SER A 46 7.43 19.10 11.99
C SER A 46 6.93 19.39 13.40
N LEU A 47 7.42 18.64 14.40
CA LEU A 47 7.09 18.86 15.80
C LEU A 47 7.79 20.12 16.35
N ALA A 48 9.06 20.33 16.01
CA ALA A 48 9.81 21.51 16.36
C ALA A 48 9.18 22.78 15.78
N GLU A 49 8.77 22.76 14.51
CA GLU A 49 8.04 23.86 13.87
C GLU A 49 6.74 24.18 14.62
N LYS A 50 5.96 23.14 14.96
CA LYS A 50 4.65 23.31 15.60
C LYS A 50 4.72 23.73 17.07
N HIS A 51 5.70 23.22 17.82
CA HIS A 51 5.70 23.30 19.28
C HIS A 51 6.86 24.12 19.86
N LEU A 52 7.96 24.26 19.11
CA LEU A 52 9.14 25.02 19.52
C LEU A 52 9.26 26.35 18.75
N GLY A 53 8.44 26.57 17.73
CA GLY A 53 8.42 27.80 16.94
C GLY A 53 9.67 27.99 16.07
N ARG A 54 10.38 26.90 15.75
CA ARG A 54 11.58 26.93 14.90
C ARG A 54 11.15 27.10 13.43
N ILE A 55 11.53 28.21 12.79
CA ILE A 55 11.30 28.46 11.36
C ILE A 55 12.40 27.73 10.56
N PRO A 56 12.13 27.18 9.36
CA PRO A 56 13.11 26.38 8.61
C PRO A 56 14.42 27.13 8.32
N GLN A 57 15.55 26.55 8.72
CA GLN A 57 16.86 26.86 8.13
C GLN A 57 16.85 26.31 6.70
N ILE A 58 16.53 27.16 5.74
CA ILE A 58 16.76 26.90 4.32
C ILE A 58 18.28 26.88 4.14
N GLN A 59 18.79 25.81 3.56
CA GLN A 59 20.19 25.69 3.23
C GLN A 59 20.45 26.56 1.99
N ASP A 60 20.68 27.85 2.20
CA ASP A 60 21.19 28.77 1.18
C ASP A 60 22.38 29.54 1.74
N ASN A 61 23.51 29.40 1.04
CA ASN A 61 24.68 30.25 1.21
C ASN A 61 24.30 31.71 0.93
N GLN A 62 24.60 32.60 1.88
CA GLN A 62 25.20 33.95 1.68
C GLN A 62 24.40 34.90 0.74
N ILE A 63 23.66 35.93 1.18
CA ILE A 63 24.11 37.15 1.87
C ILE A 63 22.87 38.04 2.19
N GLU A 64 22.83 38.57 3.42
CA GLU A 64 22.42 39.92 3.94
C GLU A 64 21.13 40.60 3.38
N GLU A 65 20.27 41.30 4.12
CA GLU A 65 20.39 42.03 5.39
C GLU A 65 18.98 42.35 5.95
N LYS A 66 18.80 42.15 7.27
CA LYS A 66 18.19 43.06 8.25
C LYS A 66 16.84 43.76 7.91
N HIS A 67 15.81 43.52 8.72
CA HIS A 67 15.19 44.55 9.59
C HIS A 67 14.11 43.97 10.52
N GLN A 68 14.03 44.60 11.68
CA GLN A 68 13.42 44.17 12.94
C GLN A 68 12.22 45.08 13.27
N SER A 69 11.12 44.53 13.76
CA SER A 69 10.14 45.13 14.71
C SER A 69 8.90 44.22 14.76
N ASN A 70 8.64 43.46 15.82
CA ASN A 70 8.09 43.84 17.13
C ASN A 70 6.60 44.25 17.07
N GLU A 71 5.68 43.27 17.16
CA GLU A 71 4.39 43.44 17.87
C GLU A 71 3.70 42.10 18.17
N LYS A 72 3.09 41.98 19.35
CA LYS A 72 2.29 40.86 19.88
C LYS A 72 1.00 41.49 20.45
N PRO A 73 -0.07 40.73 20.74
CA PRO A 73 -1.00 40.02 19.87
C PRO A 73 -2.44 40.60 19.95
N ILE A 74 -3.28 40.41 18.93
CA ILE A 74 -4.74 40.60 19.07
C ILE A 74 -5.43 39.26 18.83
N VAL A 75 -6.00 38.73 19.91
CA VAL A 75 -6.84 37.53 19.92
C VAL A 75 -8.29 37.98 19.73
N PRO A 76 -9.09 37.32 18.88
CA PRO A 76 -10.51 37.22 19.12
C PRO A 76 -10.86 35.82 19.63
N ASP A 77 -11.50 35.83 20.79
CA ASP A 77 -12.11 34.72 21.50
C ASP A 77 -13.21 34.09 20.63
N VAL A 78 -13.07 32.81 20.27
CA VAL A 78 -14.17 32.01 19.69
C VAL A 78 -14.27 30.71 20.49
N ILE A 79 -15.22 30.74 21.41
CA ILE A 79 -15.71 29.64 22.21
C ILE A 79 -16.46 28.67 21.29
N PHE A 80 -16.04 27.40 21.20
CA PHE A 80 -16.98 26.31 20.91
C PHE A 80 -16.60 24.98 21.63
N SER A 81 -17.49 24.63 22.56
CA SER A 81 -17.91 23.30 23.04
C SER A 81 -16.89 22.27 23.53
N LYS A 82 -16.96 22.06 24.86
CA LYS A 82 -16.55 20.86 25.61
C LYS A 82 -17.51 19.68 25.35
N THR A 83 -17.00 18.46 25.59
CA THR A 83 -17.66 17.14 25.81
C THR A 83 -17.46 16.20 24.61
N SER A 84 -16.91 14.97 24.71
CA SER A 84 -16.92 13.98 25.78
C SER A 84 -15.70 13.04 25.66
N SER A 85 -15.07 12.69 26.79
CA SER A 85 -14.13 11.58 26.89
C SER A 85 -14.91 10.25 26.92
N GLN A 86 -14.61 9.32 26.00
CA GLN A 86 -14.93 7.90 26.19
C GLN A 86 -13.74 7.02 25.78
N LYS A 87 -13.04 6.57 26.83
CA LYS A 87 -12.40 5.27 27.04
C LYS A 87 -12.20 4.40 25.77
N VAL A 88 -10.98 4.36 25.25
CA VAL A 88 -10.53 3.24 24.39
C VAL A 88 -9.85 2.22 25.29
N GLU A 89 -10.55 1.12 25.54
CA GLU A 89 -10.05 -0.03 26.29
C GLU A 89 -9.10 -0.82 25.37
N SER A 90 -7.84 -0.97 25.81
CA SER A 90 -6.81 -1.74 25.12
C SER A 90 -7.16 -3.23 25.12
N LEU A 91 -7.53 -3.80 23.97
CA LEU A 91 -7.52 -5.24 23.78
C LEU A 91 -6.10 -5.69 23.48
N TYR A 92 -5.36 -6.02 24.54
CA TYR A 92 -4.18 -6.88 24.45
C TYR A 92 -4.62 -8.25 23.91
N SER A 93 -4.25 -8.58 22.67
CA SER A 93 -4.33 -9.95 22.18
C SER A 93 -3.22 -10.77 22.86
N LYS A 94 -3.62 -11.45 23.93
CA LYS A 94 -2.82 -12.44 24.65
C LYS A 94 -2.49 -13.60 23.71
N SER A 95 -1.21 -13.75 23.39
CA SER A 95 -0.63 -14.94 22.76
C SER A 95 -1.00 -16.19 23.56
N ASN A 96 -1.72 -17.12 22.93
CA ASN A 96 -2.01 -18.44 23.49
C ASN A 96 -1.71 -19.54 22.47
N LYS A 97 -0.55 -20.15 22.69
CA LYS A 97 -0.22 -21.59 22.63
C LYS A 97 -1.05 -22.47 21.68
N ASN A 98 -0.36 -22.87 20.61
CA ASN A 98 -0.31 -24.21 20.02
C ASN A 98 -1.46 -25.17 20.34
N LYS A 99 -2.32 -25.44 19.35
CA LYS A 99 -3.02 -26.73 19.22
C LYS A 99 -2.72 -27.32 17.85
N LYS A 100 -2.07 -28.50 17.86
CA LYS A 100 -1.95 -29.40 16.71
C LYS A 100 -3.36 -29.77 16.23
N SER A 101 -3.69 -29.43 14.99
CA SER A 101 -4.88 -29.96 14.31
C SER A 101 -4.47 -31.24 13.59
N THR A 102 -4.89 -32.38 14.13
CA THR A 102 -4.80 -33.68 13.49
C THR A 102 -5.95 -33.81 12.49
N SER A 103 -5.67 -33.75 11.19
CA SER A 103 -6.65 -34.05 10.15
C SER A 103 -6.97 -35.55 10.19
N LYS A 104 -8.24 -35.88 10.42
CA LYS A 104 -8.74 -37.25 10.35
C LYS A 104 -9.13 -37.56 8.90
N ASN A 105 -8.46 -38.58 8.37
CA ASN A 105 -8.65 -39.31 7.12
C ASN A 105 -10.08 -39.27 6.53
N THR A 106 -10.24 -38.66 5.35
CA THR A 106 -11.44 -38.82 4.52
C THR A 106 -11.26 -40.06 3.63
N LYS A 107 -12.10 -41.07 3.85
CA LYS A 107 -12.13 -42.31 3.06
C LYS A 107 -12.76 -42.03 1.70
N ILE A 108 -12.02 -42.30 0.63
CA ILE A 108 -12.48 -42.26 -0.76
C ILE A 108 -13.23 -43.58 -1.01
N LEU A 109 -14.55 -43.52 -1.22
CA LEU A 109 -15.34 -44.68 -1.63
C LEU A 109 -15.53 -44.63 -3.15
N LEU A 110 -14.73 -45.45 -3.84
CA LEU A 110 -14.77 -45.72 -5.27
C LEU A 110 -15.92 -46.70 -5.53
N GLY A 111 -17.10 -46.18 -5.90
CA GLY A 111 -18.25 -46.98 -6.31
C GLY A 111 -18.20 -47.28 -7.81
N ALA A 112 -17.81 -48.50 -8.17
CA ALA A 112 -17.98 -49.05 -9.50
C ALA A 112 -19.46 -49.43 -9.74
N GLY A 113 -20.04 -48.98 -10.85
CA GLY A 113 -21.38 -49.34 -11.30
C GLY A 113 -21.67 -48.68 -12.64
N GLY A 114 -21.26 -49.32 -13.72
CA GLY A 114 -21.23 -48.73 -15.06
C GLY A 114 -22.58 -48.58 -15.75
N ALA A 115 -22.62 -47.67 -16.71
CA ALA A 115 -23.43 -47.77 -17.92
C ALA A 115 -22.72 -47.03 -19.05
N THR A 116 -22.46 -47.76 -20.11
CA THR A 116 -21.78 -47.43 -21.36
C THR A 116 -22.59 -46.49 -22.25
N PHE A 117 -21.95 -45.50 -22.87
CA PHE A 117 -22.31 -45.06 -24.22
C PHE A 117 -21.04 -44.83 -25.05
N VAL A 118 -20.79 -45.81 -25.90
CA VAL A 118 -19.96 -45.70 -27.10
C VAL A 118 -20.71 -44.81 -28.09
N MET A 119 -20.10 -43.74 -28.61
CA MET A 119 -20.33 -43.26 -29.98
C MET A 119 -19.19 -42.36 -30.49
N LEU A 120 -18.40 -42.96 -31.39
CA LEU A 120 -17.97 -42.46 -32.71
C LEU A 120 -17.11 -41.19 -32.83
N ILE A 121 -15.85 -41.44 -33.20
CA ILE A 121 -15.20 -40.97 -34.45
C ILE A 121 -15.69 -39.62 -34.98
N ILE A 122 -14.85 -38.58 -34.81
CA ILE A 122 -14.71 -37.55 -35.84
C ILE A 122 -13.33 -37.74 -36.46
N ILE A 123 -13.37 -38.23 -37.70
CA ILE A 123 -12.25 -38.35 -38.63
C ILE A 123 -11.67 -36.96 -38.88
N SER A 124 -10.36 -36.85 -38.71
CA SER A 124 -9.54 -35.79 -39.26
C SER A 124 -9.66 -35.81 -40.79
N MET A 125 -10.48 -34.93 -41.34
CA MET A 125 -10.45 -34.55 -42.75
C MET A 125 -9.92 -33.13 -42.84
N SER A 126 -8.73 -33.00 -43.44
CA SER A 126 -8.25 -31.75 -44.00
C SER A 126 -9.29 -31.22 -44.98
N LEU A 127 -10.04 -30.20 -44.58
CA LEU A 127 -10.87 -29.43 -45.49
C LEU A 127 -10.23 -28.05 -45.66
N THR A 128 -9.48 -27.91 -46.75
CA THR A 128 -9.20 -26.62 -47.37
C THR A 128 -10.55 -25.98 -47.75
N GLY A 129 -11.01 -25.05 -46.93
CA GLY A 129 -12.17 -24.19 -47.18
C GLY A 129 -11.75 -22.75 -46.96
N ILE A 130 -11.44 -22.06 -48.05
CA ILE A 130 -11.15 -20.63 -48.11
C ILE A 130 -12.41 -19.88 -47.66
N LEU A 131 -12.29 -19.05 -46.61
CA LEU A 131 -13.20 -17.93 -46.38
C LEU A 131 -12.34 -16.66 -46.34
N ASN A 132 -12.26 -16.00 -47.49
CA ASN A 132 -11.99 -14.57 -47.53
C ASN A 132 -13.25 -13.86 -47.02
N LEU A 133 -13.20 -13.39 -45.78
CA LEU A 133 -13.95 -12.20 -45.40
C LEU A 133 -13.02 -11.32 -44.57
N GLU A 134 -12.49 -10.34 -45.29
CA GLU A 134 -11.79 -9.17 -44.84
C GLU A 134 -12.61 -8.38 -43.81
N SER A 135 -12.07 -8.22 -42.60
CA SER A 135 -12.06 -6.97 -41.85
C SER A 135 -11.24 -7.14 -40.58
N ASN A 136 -10.17 -6.35 -40.49
CA ASN A 136 -9.33 -6.08 -39.33
C ASN A 136 -10.09 -6.12 -37.99
N ASP A 137 -9.69 -7.01 -37.10
CA ASP A 137 -8.99 -6.59 -35.88
C ASP A 137 -8.25 -7.81 -35.31
N SER A 138 -6.93 -7.76 -35.42
CA SER A 138 -6.04 -8.74 -34.81
C SER A 138 -6.19 -8.64 -33.30
N GLN A 139 -6.99 -9.54 -32.71
CA GLN A 139 -6.88 -9.85 -31.29
C GLN A 139 -5.56 -10.61 -31.10
N ILE A 140 -4.48 -9.83 -31.03
CA ILE A 140 -3.18 -10.31 -30.57
C ILE A 140 -3.42 -10.70 -29.11
N ILE A 141 -3.66 -12.00 -28.88
CA ILE A 141 -3.39 -12.60 -27.59
C ILE A 141 -1.88 -12.48 -27.44
N SER A 142 -1.44 -11.39 -26.80
CA SER A 142 -0.09 -11.30 -26.28
C SER A 142 0.00 -12.28 -25.11
N GLU A 143 0.25 -13.55 -25.42
CA GLU A 143 1.05 -14.38 -24.54
C GLU A 143 2.45 -13.77 -24.51
N ASP A 144 2.60 -12.75 -23.67
CA ASP A 144 3.89 -12.18 -23.29
C ASP A 144 4.65 -13.27 -22.52
N SER A 145 5.27 -14.15 -23.30
CA SER A 145 6.31 -15.08 -22.89
C SER A 145 7.67 -14.35 -22.79
N SER A 146 7.65 -13.08 -22.40
CA SER A 146 8.76 -12.50 -21.66
C SER A 146 8.77 -13.13 -20.28
N SER A 147 9.95 -13.50 -19.78
CA SER A 147 10.16 -13.92 -18.41
C SER A 147 9.72 -12.80 -17.46
N ALA A 148 8.42 -12.74 -17.13
CA ALA A 148 7.83 -11.61 -16.44
C ALA A 148 8.40 -11.53 -15.02
N SER A 149 9.37 -10.63 -14.85
CA SER A 149 10.04 -10.36 -13.59
C SER A 149 9.10 -9.72 -12.56
N LEU A 150 8.12 -8.94 -13.04
CA LEU A 150 7.09 -8.30 -12.25
C LEU A 150 5.71 -8.92 -12.52
N SER A 151 4.95 -9.22 -11.47
CA SER A 151 3.57 -9.71 -11.58
C SER A 151 2.66 -9.09 -10.54
N ILE A 152 1.36 -9.01 -10.85
CA ILE A 152 0.33 -8.55 -9.91
C ILE A 152 -0.99 -9.27 -10.13
N LYS A 153 -1.63 -9.67 -9.03
CA LYS A 153 -2.96 -10.27 -9.01
C LYS A 153 -3.73 -9.87 -7.76
N THR A 154 -5.04 -9.98 -7.88
CA THR A 154 -6.00 -9.91 -6.78
C THR A 154 -6.58 -11.30 -6.51
N ASP A 155 -7.25 -11.50 -5.39
CA ASP A 155 -7.85 -12.79 -5.00
C ASP A 155 -9.18 -13.07 -5.70
N LEU A 156 -9.96 -12.02 -6.00
CA LEU A 156 -11.22 -12.09 -6.75
C LEU A 156 -11.15 -11.23 -8.03
N ALA A 157 -12.02 -11.58 -8.98
CA ALA A 157 -12.28 -10.80 -10.20
C ALA A 157 -13.38 -9.74 -10.02
N THR A 158 -14.14 -9.78 -8.92
CA THR A 158 -15.21 -8.83 -8.64
C THR A 158 -15.32 -8.55 -7.14
N TYR A 159 -15.51 -7.28 -6.78
CA TYR A 159 -15.68 -6.80 -5.41
C TYR A 159 -16.91 -5.91 -5.27
N GLN A 160 -17.39 -5.79 -4.03
CA GLN A 160 -18.45 -4.89 -3.60
C GLN A 160 -17.92 -3.89 -2.57
N LYS A 161 -18.71 -2.85 -2.30
CA LYS A 161 -18.35 -1.82 -1.31
C LYS A 161 -18.05 -2.43 0.06
N GLY A 162 -16.86 -2.14 0.57
CA GLY A 162 -16.38 -2.61 1.88
C GLY A 162 -15.66 -3.96 1.84
N ASP A 163 -15.58 -4.64 0.69
CA ASP A 163 -14.79 -5.85 0.56
C ASP A 163 -13.30 -5.58 0.79
N ILE A 164 -12.58 -6.60 1.26
CA ILE A 164 -11.12 -6.58 1.36
C ILE A 164 -10.55 -7.18 0.09
N ILE A 165 -9.73 -6.41 -0.62
CA ILE A 165 -8.99 -6.83 -1.79
C ILE A 165 -7.62 -7.32 -1.34
N SER A 166 -7.34 -8.61 -1.54
CA SER A 166 -6.02 -9.19 -1.28
C SER A 166 -5.14 -9.10 -2.52
N ILE A 167 -4.13 -8.23 -2.47
CA ILE A 167 -3.23 -7.95 -3.58
C ILE A 167 -1.92 -8.71 -3.35
N SER A 168 -1.44 -9.42 -4.37
CA SER A 168 -0.15 -10.11 -4.31
C SER A 168 0.58 -10.11 -5.64
N GLY A 169 1.90 -10.29 -5.59
CA GLY A 169 2.72 -10.33 -6.78
C GLY A 169 4.17 -10.73 -6.50
N THR A 170 4.97 -10.71 -7.55
CA THR A 170 6.41 -10.98 -7.53
C THR A 170 7.16 -9.84 -8.21
N SER A 171 8.37 -9.57 -7.77
CA SER A 171 9.36 -8.68 -8.40
C SER A 171 10.73 -9.33 -8.29
N ASP A 172 11.53 -9.24 -9.34
CA ASP A 172 12.95 -9.62 -9.34
C ASP A 172 13.83 -8.56 -8.66
N THR A 173 13.34 -7.33 -8.56
CA THR A 173 14.02 -6.24 -7.86
C THR A 173 13.81 -6.32 -6.35
N SER A 174 14.86 -5.96 -5.61
CA SER A 174 14.77 -5.73 -4.16
C SER A 174 14.32 -4.29 -3.87
N GLY A 175 13.90 -4.03 -2.63
CA GLY A 175 13.48 -2.70 -2.19
C GLY A 175 11.96 -2.56 -2.13
N LYS A 176 11.41 -1.50 -2.72
CA LYS A 176 9.97 -1.20 -2.67
C LYS A 176 9.34 -1.19 -4.06
N VAL A 177 8.08 -1.64 -4.12
CA VAL A 177 7.19 -1.44 -5.25
C VAL A 177 6.08 -0.47 -4.88
N THR A 178 5.62 0.30 -5.84
CA THR A 178 4.46 1.20 -5.70
C THR A 178 3.24 0.52 -6.32
N LEU A 179 2.22 0.32 -5.51
CA LEU A 179 0.92 -0.16 -5.92
C LEU A 179 -0.06 1.01 -6.06
N SER A 180 -0.99 0.89 -7.00
CA SER A 180 -2.07 1.87 -7.17
C SER A 180 -3.34 1.23 -7.70
N ILE A 181 -4.49 1.77 -7.32
CA ILE A 181 -5.79 1.43 -7.92
C ILE A 181 -6.35 2.71 -8.54
N LYS A 182 -6.80 2.58 -9.80
CA LYS A 182 -7.57 3.60 -10.51
C LYS A 182 -8.99 3.10 -10.70
N ASN A 183 -9.96 4.00 -10.53
CA ASN A 183 -11.35 3.70 -10.84
C ASN A 183 -11.59 3.66 -12.36
N GLN A 184 -12.82 3.35 -12.75
CA GLN A 184 -13.23 3.28 -14.16
C GLN A 184 -13.08 4.59 -14.94
N ASP A 185 -13.09 5.74 -14.26
CA ASP A 185 -12.88 7.05 -14.86
C ASP A 185 -11.36 7.34 -15.02
N GLY A 186 -10.48 6.39 -14.68
CA GLY A 186 -9.02 6.54 -14.71
C GLY A 186 -8.45 7.32 -13.54
N LYS A 187 -9.27 7.73 -12.56
CA LYS A 187 -8.84 8.50 -11.40
C LYS A 187 -8.12 7.60 -10.40
N LEU A 188 -6.96 8.04 -9.91
CA LEU A 188 -6.24 7.38 -8.81
C LEU A 188 -7.05 7.52 -7.51
N ILE A 189 -7.39 6.39 -6.88
CA ILE A 189 -8.21 6.34 -5.66
C ILE A 189 -7.48 5.71 -4.47
N TRP A 190 -6.41 4.97 -4.73
CA TRP A 190 -5.59 4.33 -3.70
C TRP A 190 -4.17 4.14 -4.21
N SER A 191 -3.17 4.31 -3.34
CA SER A 191 -1.78 3.99 -3.62
C SER A 191 -1.02 3.66 -2.35
N GLU A 192 -0.08 2.73 -2.44
CA GLU A 192 0.77 2.31 -1.32
C GLU A 192 2.15 1.86 -1.84
N ALA A 193 3.21 2.24 -1.14
CA ALA A 193 4.55 1.72 -1.40
C ALA A 193 4.91 0.61 -0.40
N ILE A 194 5.13 -0.61 -0.88
CA ILE A 194 5.37 -1.80 -0.04
C ILE A 194 6.72 -2.44 -0.35
N SER A 195 7.31 -3.08 0.66
CA SER A 195 8.61 -3.73 0.51
C SER A 195 8.48 -5.10 -0.14
N VAL A 196 9.39 -5.41 -1.06
CA VAL A 196 9.57 -6.75 -1.64
C VAL A 196 10.36 -7.60 -0.66
N LYS A 197 9.86 -8.80 -0.36
CA LYS A 197 10.54 -9.76 0.52
C LYS A 197 11.76 -10.35 -0.17
N ASN A 198 12.67 -10.96 0.59
CA ASN A 198 13.88 -11.60 0.06
C ASN A 198 13.61 -12.70 -0.98
N ASN A 199 12.41 -13.28 -1.00
CA ASN A 199 11.98 -14.26 -2.00
C ASN A 199 11.29 -13.63 -3.22
N GLY A 200 11.43 -12.32 -3.42
CA GLY A 200 10.83 -11.57 -4.53
C GLY A 200 9.33 -11.33 -4.39
N ARG A 201 8.68 -11.73 -3.29
CA ARG A 201 7.22 -11.61 -3.15
C ARG A 201 6.80 -10.36 -2.41
N PHE A 202 5.67 -9.79 -2.80
CA PHE A 202 4.99 -8.73 -2.08
C PHE A 202 3.50 -9.03 -1.95
N SER A 203 2.86 -8.42 -0.95
CA SER A 203 1.42 -8.55 -0.72
C SER A 203 0.93 -7.42 0.18
N THR A 204 -0.29 -6.94 -0.06
CA THR A 204 -0.98 -5.99 0.82
C THR A 204 -2.49 -6.22 0.75
N LEU A 205 -3.24 -5.53 1.62
CA LEU A 205 -4.69 -5.51 1.62
C LEU A 205 -5.18 -4.09 1.34
N ALA A 206 -6.20 -3.97 0.50
CA ALA A 206 -6.91 -2.72 0.29
C ALA A 206 -8.40 -2.90 0.61
N ILE A 207 -9.07 -1.84 1.03
CA ILE A 207 -10.53 -1.85 1.24
C ILE A 207 -11.18 -1.25 0.00
N ALA A 208 -12.16 -1.95 -0.57
CA ALA A 208 -12.98 -1.49 -1.69
C ALA A 208 -13.99 -0.43 -1.23
N GLY A 209 -13.49 0.70 -0.72
CA GLY A 209 -14.32 1.74 -0.13
C GLY A 209 -13.57 3.04 0.12
N GLY A 210 -14.34 4.11 0.31
CA GLY A 210 -13.83 5.49 0.44
C GLY A 210 -14.05 6.32 -0.84
N PRO A 211 -13.49 7.54 -0.90
CA PRO A 211 -13.66 8.43 -2.05
C PRO A 211 -13.20 7.79 -3.36
N GLY A 212 -14.04 7.84 -4.40
CA GLY A 212 -13.72 7.30 -5.72
C GLY A 212 -14.17 5.86 -5.96
N TRP A 213 -14.78 5.20 -4.96
CA TRP A 213 -15.48 3.91 -5.06
C TRP A 213 -17.00 4.08 -5.24
N ASP A 214 -17.42 5.20 -5.85
CA ASP A 214 -18.84 5.61 -5.89
C ASP A 214 -19.62 5.01 -7.07
N LYS A 215 -18.93 4.37 -8.01
CA LYS A 215 -19.51 3.86 -9.25
C LYS A 215 -19.02 2.45 -9.56
N SER A 216 -19.95 1.57 -9.93
CA SER A 216 -19.67 0.24 -10.46
C SER A 216 -18.95 0.32 -11.80
N GLY A 217 -17.98 -0.55 -12.06
CA GLY A 217 -17.23 -0.58 -13.32
C GLY A 217 -15.94 -1.37 -13.24
N THR A 218 -15.10 -1.25 -14.25
CA THR A 218 -13.77 -1.89 -14.29
C THR A 218 -12.75 -0.99 -13.63
N TYR A 219 -12.05 -1.51 -12.63
CA TYR A 219 -10.99 -0.82 -11.89
C TYR A 219 -9.66 -1.44 -12.29
N THR A 220 -8.62 -0.61 -12.34
CA THR A 220 -7.28 -1.02 -12.75
C THR A 220 -6.36 -1.00 -11.56
N ILE A 221 -5.69 -2.11 -11.29
CA ILE A 221 -4.59 -2.18 -10.33
C ILE A 221 -3.26 -2.17 -11.07
N GLN A 222 -2.30 -1.38 -10.60
CA GLN A 222 -0.97 -1.26 -11.19
C GLN A 222 0.10 -1.48 -10.14
N VAL A 223 1.21 -2.10 -10.54
CA VAL A 223 2.46 -2.19 -9.78
C VAL A 223 3.59 -1.58 -10.58
N ASN A 224 4.43 -0.80 -9.93
CA ASN A 224 5.66 -0.24 -10.49
C ASN A 224 6.84 -0.56 -9.56
N ASN A 225 7.92 -1.12 -10.10
CA ASN A 225 9.14 -1.47 -9.36
C ASN A 225 10.35 -0.56 -9.68
N ASN A 226 10.08 0.64 -10.20
CA ASN A 226 11.03 1.63 -10.75
C ASN A 226 11.74 1.21 -12.05
N SER A 227 11.55 -0.02 -12.52
CA SER A 227 12.07 -0.51 -13.80
C SER A 227 10.96 -0.82 -14.79
N GLU A 228 9.91 -1.50 -14.32
CA GLU A 228 8.75 -1.92 -15.10
C GLU A 228 7.45 -1.51 -14.40
N THR A 229 6.38 -1.34 -15.18
CA THR A 229 5.01 -1.25 -14.68
C THR A 229 4.17 -2.38 -15.28
N LYS A 230 3.47 -3.14 -14.42
CA LYS A 230 2.46 -4.12 -14.83
C LYS A 230 1.09 -3.71 -14.28
N SER A 231 0.03 -4.15 -14.95
CA SER A 231 -1.35 -3.87 -14.54
C SER A 231 -2.24 -5.10 -14.65
N ASN A 232 -3.30 -5.10 -13.86
CA ASN A 232 -4.40 -6.06 -13.93
C ASN A 232 -5.72 -5.30 -13.70
N THR A 233 -6.85 -5.92 -13.94
CA THR A 233 -8.17 -5.31 -13.76
C THR A 233 -9.11 -6.20 -12.96
N PHE A 234 -10.09 -5.58 -12.30
CA PHE A 234 -11.18 -6.26 -11.62
C PHE A 234 -12.46 -5.44 -11.73
N SER A 235 -13.61 -6.09 -11.59
CA SER A 235 -14.92 -5.41 -11.56
C SER A 235 -15.26 -4.96 -10.14
N PHE A 236 -15.85 -3.78 -10.00
CA PHE A 236 -16.39 -3.28 -8.75
C PHE A 236 -17.90 -3.02 -8.88
N LYS A 237 -18.65 -3.32 -7.81
CA LYS A 237 -20.08 -3.05 -7.69
C LYS A 237 -20.32 -2.14 -6.48
N ALA A 238 -20.75 -0.91 -6.75
CA ALA A 238 -21.04 0.12 -5.76
C ALA A 238 -22.35 -0.15 -4.99
#